data_AF-A0A9D8UPJ8-F1
#
_entry.id   AF-A0A9D8UPJ8-F1
#
_cell.length_a   1.000
_cell.length_b   1.000
_cell.length_c   1.000
_cell.angle_alpha   90.00
_cell.angle_beta   90.00
_cell.angle_gamma   90.00
#
_symmetry.space_group_name_H-M   'P 1'
#
loop_
_entity.id
_entity.type
_entity.pdbx_description
1 polymer ?
#
loop_
_entity_poly.entity_id
_entity_poly.type
_entity_poly.pdbx_seq_one_letter_code
_entity_poly.pdbx_strand_id
1 'polypeptide(L)'
;MGKSTKKPEAAAEPKKRSKLILGLVAAAPLVLGAGGYAVWAFYLATPDAVEAHAAEGGETDDMKVAAVPREIMAESSFTHSYALSVLVREKCGPSDAPALRQISNAEAAEDGLLAQLSWEAAARRTQLLKAKSCGYLLGEIADADAKATEALAEMEAGKAKGH
;
A
#
# COMPACT_ATOMS: atom_id res chain seq x y z
N MET A 1 -63.23 -3.55 -1.43
CA MET A 1 -63.54 -5.00 -1.54
C MET A 1 -62.31 -5.66 -2.15
N GLY A 2 -61.63 -6.68 -1.61
CA GLY A 2 -61.73 -7.43 -0.37
C GLY A 2 -60.37 -8.13 -0.12
N LYS A 3 -60.03 -8.35 1.15
CA LYS A 3 -58.86 -9.09 1.64
C LYS A 3 -59.06 -10.61 1.51
N SER A 4 -57.96 -11.36 1.40
CA SER A 4 -57.63 -12.67 2.06
C SER A 4 -56.58 -13.40 1.20
N THR A 5 -55.30 -13.61 1.56
CA THR A 5 -54.65 -14.42 2.61
C THR A 5 -55.22 -15.82 2.89
N LYS A 6 -54.49 -16.88 2.48
CA LYS A 6 -54.03 -18.10 3.22
C LYS A 6 -53.73 -19.26 2.22
N LYS A 7 -52.52 -19.85 2.17
CA LYS A 7 -51.93 -20.95 3.01
C LYS A 7 -52.56 -22.34 2.70
N PRO A 8 -51.96 -23.52 2.99
CA PRO A 8 -50.57 -23.99 3.16
C PRO A 8 -50.23 -25.28 2.34
N GLU A 9 -49.02 -25.82 2.54
CA GLU A 9 -48.68 -27.27 2.62
C GLU A 9 -48.62 -28.13 1.35
N ALA A 10 -47.40 -28.56 1.02
CA ALA A 10 -47.08 -29.98 0.98
C ALA A 10 -45.63 -30.17 1.46
N ALA A 11 -45.49 -30.60 2.71
CA ALA A 11 -44.27 -31.18 3.21
C ALA A 11 -44.04 -32.50 2.46
N ALA A 12 -43.00 -32.54 1.62
CA ALA A 12 -42.46 -33.80 1.14
C ALA A 12 -41.28 -34.19 2.02
N GLU A 13 -41.41 -35.35 2.67
CA GLU A 13 -40.47 -35.96 3.60
C GLU A 13 -39.00 -35.99 3.11
N PRO A 14 -38.03 -36.01 4.04
CA PRO A 14 -36.62 -36.00 3.68
C PRO A 14 -36.22 -37.33 3.03
N LYS A 15 -36.02 -37.31 1.70
CA LYS A 15 -35.32 -38.39 0.98
C LYS A 15 -33.98 -38.68 1.66
N LYS A 16 -33.79 -39.93 2.10
CA LYS A 16 -32.54 -40.50 2.63
C LYS A 16 -31.33 -39.93 1.88
N ARG A 17 -30.64 -38.97 2.49
CA ARG A 17 -29.44 -38.38 1.90
C ARG A 17 -28.30 -39.38 2.08
N SER A 18 -27.86 -39.94 0.96
CA SER A 18 -26.75 -40.90 0.91
C SER A 18 -25.49 -40.31 1.54
N LYS A 19 -24.86 -41.05 2.45
CA LYS A 19 -23.62 -40.67 3.15
C LYS A 19 -22.46 -40.34 2.19
N LEU A 20 -22.57 -40.75 0.93
CA LEU A 20 -21.67 -40.39 -0.17
C LEU A 20 -21.66 -38.89 -0.49
N ILE A 21 -22.80 -38.19 -0.36
CA ILE A 21 -22.87 -36.75 -0.65
C ILE A 21 -22.24 -35.93 0.50
N LEU A 22 -22.29 -36.44 1.74
CA LEU A 22 -21.64 -35.76 2.87
C LEU A 22 -20.11 -35.83 2.78
N GLY A 23 -19.55 -36.93 2.25
CA GLY A 23 -18.11 -37.05 1.99
C GLY A 23 -17.61 -36.13 0.88
N LEU A 24 -18.45 -35.89 -0.15
CA LEU A 24 -18.06 -35.08 -1.30
C LEU A 24 -18.05 -33.57 -1.00
N VAL A 25 -18.91 -33.10 -0.08
CA VAL A 25 -18.93 -31.69 0.35
C VAL A 25 -17.77 -31.35 1.28
N ALA A 26 -17.26 -32.31 2.07
CA ALA A 26 -16.11 -32.09 2.94
C ALA A 26 -14.76 -31.99 2.18
N ALA A 27 -14.68 -32.49 0.95
CA ALA A 27 -13.48 -32.42 0.12
C ALA A 27 -13.41 -31.17 -0.78
N ALA A 28 -14.53 -30.44 -0.95
CA ALA A 28 -14.60 -29.25 -1.79
C ALA A 28 -13.69 -28.08 -1.35
N PRO A 29 -13.46 -27.78 -0.05
CA PRO A 29 -12.59 -26.67 0.33
C PRO A 29 -11.10 -26.93 0.03
N LEU A 30 -10.69 -28.20 -0.03
CA LEU A 30 -9.27 -28.56 -0.24
C LEU A 30 -8.85 -28.49 -1.71
N VAL A 31 -9.77 -28.63 -2.66
CA VAL A 31 -9.46 -28.50 -4.10
C VAL A 31 -9.57 -27.05 -4.57
N LEU A 32 -10.48 -26.25 -3.99
CA LEU A 32 -10.60 -24.81 -4.30
C LEU A 32 -9.47 -23.95 -3.70
N GLY A 33 -8.84 -24.40 -2.60
CA GLY A 33 -7.68 -23.71 -2.02
C GLY A 33 -6.38 -23.86 -2.82
N ALA A 34 -6.21 -24.94 -3.58
CA ALA A 34 -5.01 -25.20 -4.37
C ALA A 34 -5.19 -24.90 -5.87
N GLY A 35 -6.41 -25.03 -6.42
CA GLY A 35 -6.67 -24.79 -7.85
C GLY A 35 -6.77 -23.31 -8.25
N GLY A 36 -7.12 -22.42 -7.32
CA GLY A 36 -7.28 -20.98 -7.61
C GLY A 36 -5.97 -20.27 -7.94
N TYR A 37 -4.86 -20.69 -7.34
CA TYR A 37 -3.54 -20.10 -7.61
C TYR A 37 -3.00 -20.49 -8.99
N ALA A 38 -3.29 -21.69 -9.48
CA ALA A 38 -2.84 -22.14 -10.80
C ALA A 38 -3.56 -21.40 -11.94
N VAL A 39 -4.85 -21.08 -11.76
CA VAL A 39 -5.61 -20.28 -12.74
C VAL A 39 -5.11 -18.83 -12.78
N TRP A 40 -4.72 -18.26 -11.64
CA TRP A 40 -4.10 -16.92 -11.62
C TRP A 40 -2.73 -16.92 -12.31
N ALA A 41 -1.93 -17.98 -12.13
CA ALA A 41 -0.65 -18.15 -12.82
C ALA A 41 -0.81 -18.30 -14.35
N PHE A 42 -1.86 -18.97 -14.82
CA PHE A 42 -2.13 -19.10 -16.26
C PHE A 42 -2.73 -17.84 -16.89
N TYR A 43 -3.51 -17.04 -16.16
CA TYR A 43 -4.06 -15.79 -16.69
C TYR A 43 -2.99 -14.70 -16.89
N LEU A 44 -1.88 -14.77 -16.14
CA LEU A 44 -0.70 -13.91 -16.33
C LEU A 44 0.32 -14.49 -17.31
N ALA A 45 0.24 -15.78 -17.63
CA ALA A 45 1.11 -16.43 -18.61
C ALA A 45 0.54 -16.28 -20.02
N THR A 46 0.65 -15.07 -20.58
CA THR A 46 0.63 -14.93 -22.04
C THR A 46 1.93 -15.51 -22.61
N PRO A 47 1.88 -16.25 -23.72
CA PRO A 47 3.03 -16.97 -24.28
C PRO A 47 4.16 -16.08 -24.86
N ASP A 48 4.03 -14.76 -24.80
CA ASP A 48 5.07 -13.80 -25.23
C ASP A 48 6.13 -13.49 -24.15
N ALA A 49 5.99 -13.99 -22.92
CA ALA A 49 6.95 -13.74 -21.83
C ALA A 49 7.89 -14.92 -21.54
N VAL A 50 7.99 -15.90 -22.45
CA VAL A 50 8.90 -17.05 -22.34
C VAL A 50 9.99 -16.92 -23.41
N GLU A 51 10.74 -15.82 -23.39
CA GLU A 51 12.03 -15.80 -24.06
C GLU A 51 13.10 -15.15 -23.17
N ALA A 52 14.05 -16.01 -22.81
CA ALA A 52 15.41 -15.76 -22.40
C ALA A 52 15.66 -14.85 -21.18
N HIS A 53 15.92 -15.48 -20.03
CA HIS A 53 17.28 -15.50 -19.49
C HIS A 53 17.45 -16.80 -18.68
N ALA A 54 17.88 -17.85 -19.38
CA ALA A 54 18.37 -19.07 -18.77
C ALA A 54 19.72 -18.80 -18.11
N ALA A 55 19.91 -19.44 -16.96
CA ALA A 55 21.04 -19.36 -16.07
C ALA A 55 22.39 -19.68 -16.72
N GLU A 56 23.44 -18.99 -16.26
CA GLU A 56 24.73 -19.63 -15.98
C GLU A 56 25.32 -19.06 -14.68
N GLY A 57 25.67 -19.99 -13.78
CA GLY A 57 26.85 -19.98 -12.92
C GLY A 57 27.13 -18.79 -11.99
N GLY A 58 27.11 -19.03 -10.67
CA GLY A 58 27.86 -18.18 -9.74
C GLY A 58 27.31 -18.16 -8.32
N GLU A 59 27.94 -18.96 -7.48
CA GLU A 59 27.91 -18.91 -6.01
C GLU A 59 28.17 -17.49 -5.48
N THR A 60 27.17 -16.90 -4.81
CA THR A 60 27.22 -16.42 -3.42
C THR A 60 25.79 -16.08 -2.98
N ASP A 61 25.46 -16.46 -1.75
CA ASP A 61 24.18 -16.22 -1.07
C ASP A 61 24.01 -14.72 -0.77
N ASP A 62 23.69 -13.95 -1.81
CA ASP A 62 23.24 -12.56 -1.65
C ASP A 62 21.78 -12.58 -1.20
N MET A 63 21.57 -12.23 0.06
CA MET A 63 20.24 -11.97 0.61
C MET A 63 19.50 -10.99 -0.33
N LYS A 64 18.56 -11.51 -1.12
CA LYS A 64 17.62 -10.72 -1.91
C LYS A 64 16.75 -9.92 -0.94
N VAL A 65 17.19 -8.72 -0.56
CA VAL A 65 16.35 -7.74 0.11
C VAL A 65 15.23 -7.41 -0.86
N ALA A 66 14.03 -7.91 -0.57
CA ALA A 66 12.86 -7.65 -1.39
C ALA A 66 12.68 -6.13 -1.53
N ALA A 67 12.41 -5.67 -2.75
CA ALA A 67 12.15 -4.25 -3.01
C ALA A 67 11.02 -3.76 -2.10
N VAL A 68 11.27 -2.65 -1.39
CA VAL A 68 10.30 -2.03 -0.49
C VAL A 68 9.08 -1.60 -1.32
N PRO A 69 7.84 -1.93 -0.91
CA PRO A 69 6.64 -1.46 -1.59
C PRO A 69 6.59 0.07 -1.68
N ARG A 70 6.11 0.61 -2.80
CA ARG A 70 6.13 2.07 -3.04
C ARG A 70 5.29 2.86 -2.04
N GLU A 71 4.28 2.25 -1.47
CA GLU A 71 3.44 2.84 -0.43
C GLU A 71 4.25 3.09 0.86
N ILE A 72 5.18 2.19 1.18
CA ILE A 72 6.07 2.35 2.34
C ILE A 72 7.12 3.42 2.05
N MET A 73 7.69 3.43 0.84
CA MET A 73 8.58 4.51 0.39
C MET A 73 7.89 5.87 0.47
N ALA A 74 6.62 5.93 0.06
CA ALA A 74 5.81 7.13 0.11
C ALA A 74 5.58 7.63 1.54
N GLU A 75 5.37 6.75 2.53
CA GLU A 75 5.23 7.15 3.94
C GLU A 75 6.53 7.66 4.57
N SER A 76 7.69 7.26 4.03
CA SER A 76 9.01 7.71 4.47
C SER A 76 9.58 8.89 3.67
N SER A 77 8.89 9.38 2.64
CA SER A 77 9.41 10.45 1.77
C SER A 77 9.40 11.82 2.45
N PHE A 78 10.23 12.73 1.95
CA PHE A 78 10.16 14.12 2.41
C PHE A 78 8.84 14.77 1.98
N THR A 79 8.29 14.37 0.83
CA THR A 79 6.98 14.82 0.34
C THR A 79 5.86 14.45 1.30
N HIS A 80 5.91 13.29 1.95
CA HIS A 80 4.94 12.94 2.98
C HIS A 80 5.00 13.88 4.18
N SER A 81 6.22 14.16 4.66
CA SER A 81 6.42 15.07 5.79
C SER A 81 6.00 16.50 5.46
N TYR A 82 6.30 16.98 4.24
CA TYR A 82 5.83 18.27 3.76
C TYR A 82 4.29 18.31 3.63
N ALA A 83 3.69 17.27 3.07
CA ALA A 83 2.24 17.15 2.95
C ALA A 83 1.54 17.21 4.32
N LEU A 84 2.10 16.55 5.34
CA LEU A 84 1.60 16.64 6.71
C LEU A 84 1.62 18.08 7.22
N SER A 85 2.71 18.81 7.02
CA SER A 85 2.85 20.23 7.42
C SER A 85 1.74 21.13 6.85
N VAL A 86 1.34 20.87 5.61
CA VAL A 86 0.27 21.60 4.92
C VAL A 86 -1.10 21.18 5.44
N LEU A 87 -1.36 19.87 5.52
CA LEU A 87 -2.69 19.34 5.82
C LEU A 87 -3.13 19.56 7.27
N VAL A 88 -2.20 19.63 8.21
CA VAL A 88 -2.55 19.81 9.64
C VAL A 88 -2.67 21.26 10.07
N ARG A 89 -2.34 22.21 9.20
CA ARG A 89 -2.34 23.64 9.49
C ARG A 89 -3.65 24.13 10.14
N GLU A 90 -4.79 23.74 9.58
CA GLU A 90 -6.12 24.16 10.08
C GLU A 90 -6.42 23.63 11.49
N LYS A 91 -5.91 22.44 11.85
CA LYS A 91 -6.23 21.78 13.13
C LYS A 91 -5.17 22.03 14.20
N CYS A 92 -3.91 22.08 13.81
CA CYS A 92 -2.76 22.13 14.70
C CYS A 92 -2.01 23.46 14.69
N GLY A 93 -2.35 24.36 13.76
CA GLY A 93 -1.62 25.60 13.54
C GLY A 93 -0.52 25.44 12.50
N PRO A 94 0.07 26.57 12.04
CA PRO A 94 1.10 26.55 11.02
C PRO A 94 2.42 25.96 11.54
N SER A 95 3.12 25.23 10.68
CA SER A 95 4.53 24.86 10.83
C SER A 95 5.35 25.50 9.71
N ASP A 96 6.48 26.11 10.05
CA ASP A 96 7.45 26.55 9.06
C ASP A 96 8.35 25.36 8.67
N ALA A 97 8.38 25.03 7.39
CA ALA A 97 9.07 23.84 6.87
C ALA A 97 9.64 24.10 5.46
N PRO A 98 10.53 25.09 5.30
CA PRO A 98 11.02 25.52 3.99
C PRO A 98 11.92 24.48 3.32
N ALA A 99 12.72 23.74 4.10
CA ALA A 99 13.61 22.71 3.56
C ALA A 99 12.81 21.51 3.05
N LEU A 100 11.80 21.07 3.81
CA LEU A 100 10.84 20.05 3.39
C LEU A 100 10.14 20.43 2.10
N ARG A 101 9.71 21.69 1.96
CA ARG A 101 9.11 22.17 0.71
C ARG A 101 10.08 22.05 -0.46
N GLN A 102 11.33 22.46 -0.28
CA GLN A 102 12.32 22.45 -1.35
C GLN A 102 12.64 21.03 -1.80
N ILE A 103 12.94 20.13 -0.87
CA ILE A 103 13.28 18.74 -1.20
C ILE A 103 12.06 17.96 -1.71
N SER A 104 10.85 18.24 -1.20
CA SER A 104 9.61 17.66 -1.73
C SER A 104 9.36 18.06 -3.18
N ASN A 105 9.64 19.31 -3.55
CA ASN A 105 9.53 19.72 -4.96
C ASN A 105 10.56 19.01 -5.85
N ALA A 106 11.76 18.73 -5.33
CA ALA A 106 12.77 17.94 -6.04
C ALA A 106 12.31 16.48 -6.21
N GLU A 107 11.84 15.83 -5.14
CA GLU A 107 11.27 14.48 -5.20
C GLU A 107 10.10 14.39 -6.19
N ALA A 108 9.19 15.37 -6.18
CA ALA A 108 8.05 15.40 -7.08
C ALA A 108 8.45 15.62 -8.54
N ALA A 109 9.56 16.32 -8.79
CA ALA A 109 10.11 16.49 -10.13
C ALA A 109 10.76 15.21 -10.68
N GLU A 110 11.34 14.38 -9.79
CA GLU A 110 11.96 13.09 -10.15
C GLU A 110 10.92 11.96 -10.25
N ASP A 111 10.02 11.83 -9.27
CA ASP A 111 8.99 10.81 -9.20
C ASP A 111 7.64 11.39 -8.75
N GLY A 112 6.87 11.88 -9.73
CA GLY A 112 5.53 12.42 -9.50
C GLY A 112 4.54 11.41 -8.93
N LEU A 113 4.72 10.10 -9.19
CA LEU A 113 3.84 9.07 -8.65
C LEU A 113 4.13 8.83 -7.16
N LEU A 114 5.40 8.79 -6.76
CA LEU A 114 5.79 8.75 -5.35
C LEU A 114 5.24 9.96 -4.61
N ALA A 115 5.35 11.16 -5.19
CA ALA A 115 4.79 12.36 -4.60
C ALA A 115 3.27 12.26 -4.40
N GLN A 116 2.52 11.79 -5.41
CA GLN A 116 1.08 11.56 -5.28
C GLN A 116 0.76 10.58 -4.13
N LEU A 117 1.41 9.43 -4.10
CA LEU A 117 1.20 8.42 -3.05
C LEU A 117 1.55 8.97 -1.65
N SER A 118 2.55 9.83 -1.57
CA SER A 118 2.99 10.47 -0.32
C SER A 118 1.93 11.42 0.22
N TRP A 119 1.30 12.21 -0.65
CA TRP A 119 0.17 13.07 -0.31
C TRP A 119 -1.06 12.27 0.14
N GLU A 120 -1.39 11.18 -0.56
CA GLU A 120 -2.48 10.30 -0.16
C GLU A 120 -2.21 9.65 1.20
N ALA A 121 -0.98 9.21 1.45
CA ALA A 121 -0.56 8.65 2.73
C ALA A 121 -0.64 9.69 3.87
N ALA A 122 -0.18 10.92 3.64
CA ALA A 122 -0.30 12.00 4.60
C ALA A 122 -1.78 12.32 4.89
N ALA A 123 -2.63 12.37 3.86
CA ALA A 123 -4.07 12.57 4.02
C ALA A 123 -4.71 11.48 4.90
N ARG A 124 -4.37 10.20 4.71
CA ARG A 124 -4.85 9.11 5.59
C ARG A 124 -4.42 9.32 7.04
N ARG A 125 -3.16 9.70 7.29
CA ARG A 125 -2.65 9.96 8.65
C ARG A 125 -3.39 11.11 9.33
N THR A 126 -3.69 12.19 8.62
CA THR A 126 -4.39 13.36 9.20
C THR A 126 -5.85 13.10 9.57
N GLN A 127 -6.50 12.09 8.96
CA GLN A 127 -7.86 11.67 9.35
C GLN A 127 -7.92 11.07 10.76
N LEU A 128 -6.83 10.46 11.22
CA LEU A 128 -6.73 9.84 12.55
C LEU A 128 -6.22 10.82 13.62
N LEU A 129 -5.88 12.04 13.23
CA LEU A 129 -5.29 13.04 14.11
C LEU A 129 -6.28 13.53 15.16
N LYS A 130 -5.82 13.61 16.42
CA LYS A 130 -6.57 14.21 17.53
C LYS A 130 -5.90 15.52 17.94
N ALA A 131 -6.66 16.49 18.44
CA ALA A 131 -6.11 17.78 18.87
C ALA A 131 -4.94 17.63 19.87
N LYS A 132 -5.03 16.65 20.78
CA LYS A 132 -3.97 16.36 21.76
C LYS A 132 -2.64 15.87 21.17
N SER A 133 -2.62 15.38 19.92
CA SER A 133 -1.40 14.91 19.26
C SER A 133 -0.74 15.97 18.36
N CYS A 134 -1.29 17.17 18.28
CA CYS A 134 -0.75 18.24 17.44
C CYS A 134 0.69 18.61 17.81
N GLY A 135 1.01 18.74 19.10
CA GLY A 135 2.37 19.09 19.53
C GLY A 135 3.41 18.03 19.10
N TYR A 136 3.06 16.75 19.18
CA TYR A 136 3.92 15.66 18.72
C TYR A 136 4.12 15.71 17.21
N LEU A 137 3.03 15.85 16.45
CA LEU A 137 3.13 15.89 14.98
C LEU A 137 3.91 17.11 14.48
N LEU A 138 3.72 18.28 15.09
CA LEU A 138 4.49 19.48 14.73
C LEU A 138 5.98 19.30 15.05
N GLY A 139 6.31 18.59 16.13
CA GLY A 139 7.69 18.19 16.44
C GLY A 139 8.27 17.26 15.37
N GLU A 140 7.52 16.24 14.94
CA GLU A 140 7.94 15.34 13.87
C GLU A 140 8.20 16.09 12.54
N ILE A 141 7.35 17.08 12.22
CA ILE A 141 7.54 17.93 11.04
C ILE A 141 8.82 18.77 11.16
N ALA A 142 9.07 19.37 12.32
CA ALA A 142 10.28 20.16 12.55
C ALA A 142 11.55 19.29 12.47
N ASP A 143 11.54 18.08 13.04
CA ASP A 143 12.64 17.13 12.94
C ASP A 143 12.86 16.69 11.49
N ALA A 144 11.80 16.49 10.72
CA ALA A 144 11.89 16.16 9.29
C ALA A 144 12.42 17.33 8.46
N ASP A 145 12.12 18.57 8.82
CA ASP A 145 12.69 19.77 8.18
C ASP A 145 14.18 19.96 8.47
N ALA A 146 14.62 19.65 9.69
CA ALA A 146 16.04 19.61 10.01
C ALA A 146 16.77 18.55 9.15
N LYS A 147 16.21 17.35 9.02
CA LYS A 147 16.77 16.29 8.15
C LYS A 147 16.77 16.69 6.67
N ALA A 148 15.71 17.36 6.21
CA ALA A 148 15.65 17.86 4.84
C ALA A 148 16.75 18.90 4.58
N THR A 149 17.06 19.74 5.57
CA THR A 149 18.16 20.72 5.49
C THR A 149 19.51 20.01 5.33
N GLU A 150 19.76 18.96 6.10
CA GLU A 150 20.96 18.13 5.99
C GLU A 150 21.06 17.48 4.61
N ALA A 151 19.98 16.85 4.13
CA ALA A 151 19.94 16.21 2.81
C ALA A 151 20.18 17.21 1.67
N LEU A 152 19.62 18.43 1.75
CA LEU A 152 19.90 19.50 0.79
C LEU A 152 21.38 19.89 0.78
N ALA A 153 22.01 20.02 1.95
CA ALA A 153 23.43 20.32 2.05
C ALA A 153 24.30 19.21 1.44
N GLU A 154 23.94 17.94 1.65
CA GLU A 154 24.62 16.79 1.07
C GLU A 154 24.49 16.75 -0.46
N MET A 155 23.30 17.04 -1.00
CA MET A 155 23.09 17.09 -2.45
C MET A 155 23.95 18.18 -3.11
N GLU A 156 24.02 19.37 -2.50
CA GLU A 156 24.86 20.46 -3.01
C GLU A 156 26.37 20.11 -2.91
N ALA A 157 26.80 19.49 -1.81
CA ALA A 157 28.17 19.02 -1.66
C ALA A 157 28.54 17.89 -2.66
N GLY A 158 27.58 17.01 -2.98
CA GLY A 158 27.73 15.97 -4.00
C GLY A 158 27.88 16.55 -5.41
N LYS A 159 27.04 17.54 -5.77
CA LYS A 159 27.15 18.25 -7.04
C LYS A 159 28.51 18.93 -7.20
N ALA A 160 29.05 19.55 -6.13
CA ALA A 160 30.34 20.22 -6.17
C ALA A 160 31.54 19.27 -6.40
N LYS A 161 31.41 17.97 -6.09
CA LYS A 161 32.46 16.95 -6.30
C LYS A 161 32.35 16.19 -7.61
N GLY A 162 31.20 16.27 -8.28
CA GLY A 162 30.94 15.59 -9.56
C GLY A 162 31.29 16.41 -10.81
N HIS A 163 31.92 17.58 -10.63
CA HIS A 163 32.39 18.48 -11.69
C HIS A 163 33.91 18.50 -11.81
#